data_AF-A0A1E4PZR0-F1
#
_entry.id   AF-A0A1E4PZR0-F1
#
_cell.length_a   1.000
_cell.length_b   1.000
_cell.length_c   1.000
_cell.angle_alpha   90.00
_cell.angle_beta   90.00
_cell.angle_gamma   90.00
#
_symmetry.space_group_name_H-M   'P 1'
#
loop_
_entity.id
_entity.type
_entity.pdbx_description
1 polymer ?
#
loop_
_entity_poly.entity_id
_entity_poly.type
_entity_poly.pdbx_seq_one_letter_code
_entity_poly.pdbx_strand_id
1 'polypeptide(L)'
;MSTAPATFDALPPARPQRRHVVAAGILLAGIGALLLAGRDRDPVATPPLAVNALVHWQDDSHDWLLVADRTAHELVVYDAATGEPLQRLGRDDGLGSVDTIAALGDHLLVQNTKGRPTLLSLPSLRAQALASR
;
A
#
# COMPACT_ATOMS: atom_id res chain seq x y z
N MET A 1 -13.37 -36.26 -1.91
CA MET A 1 -12.64 -35.15 -2.57
C MET A 1 -12.90 -33.91 -1.75
N SER A 2 -11.90 -33.42 -1.01
CA SER A 2 -11.99 -32.27 -0.12
C SER A 2 -10.83 -31.33 -0.48
N THR A 3 -11.16 -30.18 -1.04
CA THR A 3 -10.21 -29.13 -1.42
C THR A 3 -9.98 -28.23 -0.21
N ALA A 4 -8.75 -28.20 0.30
CA ALA A 4 -8.33 -27.33 1.39
C ALA A 4 -8.27 -25.86 0.93
N PRO A 5 -8.61 -24.88 1.79
CA PRO A 5 -8.38 -23.47 1.51
C PRO A 5 -6.88 -23.14 1.57
N ALA A 6 -6.41 -22.29 0.66
CA ALA A 6 -5.02 -21.84 0.62
C ALA A 6 -4.67 -21.06 1.89
N THR A 7 -3.85 -21.68 2.74
CA THR A 7 -3.21 -21.08 3.92
C THR A 7 -2.21 -20.02 3.44
N PHE A 8 -2.39 -18.79 3.92
CA PHE A 8 -1.51 -17.65 3.66
C PHE A 8 -0.20 -17.87 4.42
N ASP A 9 0.87 -18.17 3.69
CA ASP A 9 2.22 -18.26 4.26
C ASP A 9 2.69 -16.85 4.64
N ALA A 10 3.16 -16.71 5.87
CA ALA A 10 3.49 -15.44 6.48
C ALA A 10 4.64 -14.75 5.74
N LEU A 11 4.43 -13.51 5.29
CA LEU A 11 5.53 -12.62 4.90
C LEU A 11 6.44 -12.40 6.14
N PRO A 12 7.77 -12.28 5.95
CA PRO A 12 8.73 -12.33 7.04
C PRO A 12 8.49 -11.19 8.06
N PRO A 13 8.72 -11.45 9.35
CA PRO A 13 8.53 -10.45 10.39
C PRO A 13 9.53 -9.30 10.23
N ALA A 14 9.01 -8.08 10.17
CA ALA A 14 9.81 -6.88 10.40
C ALA A 14 10.41 -6.95 11.81
N ARG A 15 11.68 -6.54 11.92
CA ARG A 15 12.53 -6.67 13.12
C ARG A 15 11.87 -6.03 14.36
N PRO A 16 12.11 -6.58 15.57
CA PRO A 16 11.51 -6.06 16.79
C PRO A 16 12.13 -4.71 17.17
N GLN A 17 11.39 -3.61 16.99
CA GLN A 17 11.82 -2.31 17.48
C GLN A 17 11.33 -2.14 18.92
N ARG A 18 12.29 -2.26 19.85
CA ARG A 18 12.10 -2.10 21.29
C ARG A 18 11.33 -0.83 21.61
N ARG A 19 10.24 -0.98 22.37
CA ARG A 19 9.60 0.10 23.14
C ARG A 19 10.65 0.78 24.02
N HIS A 20 10.95 2.04 23.70
CA HIS A 20 11.57 2.97 24.65
C HIS A 20 10.67 4.20 24.76
N VAL A 21 9.84 4.21 25.79
CA VAL A 21 9.23 5.42 26.33
C VAL A 21 10.28 6.03 27.27
N VAL A 22 11.03 7.05 26.86
CA VAL A 22 11.69 8.01 27.77
C VAL A 22 11.86 9.37 27.05
N ALA A 23 11.59 10.41 27.82
CA ALA A 23 11.57 11.84 27.52
C ALA A 23 12.91 12.48 27.07
N ALA A 24 12.76 13.70 26.52
CA ALA A 24 13.63 14.87 26.62
C ALA A 24 15.07 14.81 26.07
N GLY A 25 15.44 15.81 25.27
CA GLY A 25 16.85 16.15 25.02
C GLY A 25 17.09 17.03 23.80
N ILE A 26 17.39 18.30 24.05
CA ILE A 26 17.88 19.33 23.10
C ILE A 26 19.30 18.94 22.60
N LEU A 27 19.65 19.14 21.32
CA LEU A 27 20.76 20.02 20.85
C LEU A 27 21.08 19.90 19.35
N LEU A 28 21.41 21.06 18.77
CA LEU A 28 22.01 21.26 17.45
C LEU A 28 23.34 20.49 17.25
N ALA A 29 23.60 20.02 16.02
CA ALA A 29 24.80 20.36 15.22
C ALA A 29 24.94 19.45 13.97
N GLY A 30 24.90 20.08 12.78
CA GLY A 30 25.92 19.97 11.74
C GLY A 30 26.18 18.67 10.97
N ILE A 31 26.46 18.87 9.67
CA ILE A 31 27.27 18.03 8.75
C ILE A 31 26.44 16.96 8.03
N GLY A 32 26.14 17.03 6.73
CA GLY A 32 26.97 17.52 5.63
C GLY A 32 27.91 16.44 5.09
N ALA A 33 27.40 15.27 4.70
CA ALA A 33 28.01 14.35 3.73
C ALA A 33 27.23 13.02 3.65
N LEU A 34 26.33 12.84 2.67
CA LEU A 34 26.08 11.52 2.05
C LEU A 34 25.23 11.63 0.75
N LEU A 35 25.70 12.39 -0.23
CA LEU A 35 25.06 12.48 -1.56
C LEU A 35 25.70 11.54 -2.62
N LEU A 36 26.42 10.49 -2.22
CA LEU A 36 27.20 9.68 -3.15
C LEU A 36 27.11 8.18 -2.86
N ALA A 37 25.94 7.56 -3.06
CA ALA A 37 25.85 6.12 -3.31
C ALA A 37 24.45 5.69 -3.78
N GLY A 38 24.29 5.48 -5.08
CA GLY A 38 23.10 4.89 -5.70
C GLY A 38 22.80 5.57 -7.03
N ARG A 39 23.76 5.62 -7.97
CA ARG A 39 23.94 4.61 -9.02
C ARG A 39 22.62 4.29 -9.70
N ASP A 40 22.45 4.90 -10.88
CA ASP A 40 21.38 4.66 -11.85
C ASP A 40 20.99 3.18 -11.87
N ARG A 41 19.82 2.89 -11.30
CA ARG A 41 19.03 1.75 -11.73
C ARG A 41 18.34 2.25 -12.98
N ASP A 42 18.62 1.64 -14.13
CA ASP A 42 17.77 1.79 -15.31
C ASP A 42 16.32 1.68 -14.84
N PRO A 43 15.51 2.75 -14.96
CA PRO A 43 14.10 2.61 -14.67
C PRO A 43 13.59 1.63 -15.71
N VAL A 44 13.28 0.40 -15.29
CA VAL A 44 12.31 -0.44 -16.00
C VAL A 44 11.17 0.51 -16.28
N ALA A 45 10.99 0.87 -17.55
CA ALA A 45 10.11 1.95 -17.99
C ALA A 45 8.69 1.57 -17.58
N THR A 46 8.35 1.94 -16.35
CA THR A 46 7.04 1.73 -15.79
C THR A 46 6.18 2.74 -16.53
N PRO A 47 5.15 2.28 -17.27
CA PRO A 47 4.28 3.21 -17.98
C PRO A 47 3.77 4.27 -17.00
N PRO A 48 3.66 5.54 -17.42
CA PRO A 48 3.25 6.61 -16.53
C PRO A 48 1.88 6.29 -15.93
N LEU A 49 1.83 6.20 -14.60
CA LEU A 49 0.61 5.96 -13.85
C LEU A 49 -0.35 7.12 -14.13
N ALA A 50 -1.52 6.82 -14.70
CA ALA A 50 -2.61 7.78 -14.71
C ALA A 50 -3.28 7.71 -13.33
N VAL A 51 -2.72 8.45 -12.37
CA VAL A 51 -3.23 8.49 -10.99
C VAL A 51 -4.57 9.22 -10.99
N ASN A 52 -5.64 8.47 -10.75
CA ASN A 52 -6.96 9.05 -10.54
C ASN A 52 -7.19 9.46 -9.07
N ALA A 53 -6.59 8.72 -8.15
CA ALA A 53 -6.69 8.95 -6.71
C ALA A 53 -5.47 8.37 -6.00
N LEU A 54 -5.06 9.06 -4.94
CA LEU A 54 -3.94 8.71 -4.06
C LEU A 54 -4.43 8.82 -2.62
N VAL A 55 -4.15 7.80 -1.82
CA VAL A 55 -4.43 7.76 -0.39
C VAL A 55 -3.13 7.48 0.35
N HIS A 56 -2.79 8.35 1.29
CA HIS A 56 -1.75 8.07 2.27
C HIS A 56 -2.39 7.41 3.49
N TRP A 57 -1.90 6.24 3.89
CA TRP A 57 -2.39 5.50 5.04
C TRP A 57 -1.23 5.05 5.91
N GLN A 58 -1.40 5.19 7.22
CA GLN A 58 -0.37 4.87 8.19
C GLN A 58 -0.99 4.23 9.43
N ASP A 59 -0.32 3.21 9.95
CA ASP A 59 -0.55 2.64 11.29
C ASP A 59 0.76 2.58 12.09
N ASP A 60 0.76 1.92 13.25
CA ASP A 60 1.94 1.76 14.12
C ASP A 60 3.13 1.03 13.45
N SER A 61 2.89 0.35 12.33
CA SER A 61 3.83 -0.56 11.65
C SER A 61 3.98 -0.33 10.14
N HIS A 62 3.08 0.41 9.51
CA HIS A 62 3.00 0.58 8.07
C HIS A 62 2.86 2.06 7.71
N ASP A 63 3.55 2.49 6.66
CA ASP A 63 3.43 3.82 6.08
C ASP A 63 3.34 3.67 4.55
N TRP A 64 2.12 3.76 4.02
CA TRP A 64 1.81 3.36 2.64
C TRP A 64 1.17 4.48 1.83
N LEU A 65 1.50 4.50 0.54
CA LEU A 65 0.82 5.27 -0.48
C LEU A 65 0.04 4.32 -1.38
N LEU A 66 -1.29 4.38 -1.31
CA LEU A 66 -2.20 3.60 -2.13
C LEU A 66 -2.63 4.42 -3.34
N VAL A 67 -2.42 3.89 -4.54
CA VAL A 67 -2.64 4.58 -5.82
C VAL A 67 -3.62 3.80 -6.67
N ALA A 68 -4.67 4.46 -7.15
CA ALA A 68 -5.49 3.93 -8.23
C ALA A 68 -4.81 4.22 -9.57
N ASP A 69 -4.22 3.20 -10.19
CA ASP A 69 -3.67 3.25 -11.54
C ASP A 69 -4.80 2.99 -12.54
N ARG A 70 -5.31 4.07 -13.14
CA ARG A 70 -6.41 3.97 -14.10
C ARG A 70 -6.01 3.29 -15.41
N THR A 71 -4.73 3.36 -15.78
CA THR A 71 -4.23 2.76 -17.02
C THR A 71 -4.22 1.23 -16.90
N ALA A 72 -3.75 0.73 -15.76
CA ALA A 72 -3.74 -0.71 -15.48
C ALA A 72 -5.07 -1.23 -14.92
N HIS A 73 -5.96 -0.34 -14.46
CA HIS A 73 -7.15 -0.67 -13.67
C HIS A 73 -6.81 -1.42 -12.37
N GLU A 74 -5.69 -1.06 -11.75
CA GLU A 74 -5.13 -1.72 -10.58
C GLU A 74 -4.99 -0.74 -9.41
N LEU A 75 -5.02 -1.28 -8.21
CA LEU A 75 -4.56 -0.62 -7.00
C LEU A 75 -3.09 -0.97 -6.79
N VAL A 76 -2.23 0.04 -6.74
CA VAL A 76 -0.81 -0.15 -6.44
C VAL A 76 -0.53 0.40 -5.04
N VAL A 77 0.11 -0.41 -4.21
CA VAL A 77 0.53 -0.04 -2.86
C VAL A 77 2.02 0.22 -2.90
N TYR A 78 2.41 1.42 -2.51
CA TYR A 78 3.79 1.86 -2.40
C TYR A 78 4.18 2.03 -0.95
N ASP A 79 5.45 1.78 -0.64
CA ASP A 79 6.05 2.23 0.60
C ASP A 79 6.20 3.75 0.56
N ALA A 80 5.63 4.46 1.53
CA ALA A 80 5.58 5.92 1.49
C ALA A 80 6.95 6.58 1.68
N ALA A 81 7.88 5.90 2.36
CA ALA A 81 9.21 6.42 2.64
C ALA A 81 10.16 6.28 1.44
N THR A 82 10.08 5.15 0.74
CA THR A 82 10.97 4.80 -0.37
C THR A 82 10.36 5.04 -1.74
N GLY A 83 9.03 5.06 -1.85
CA GLY A 83 8.29 5.13 -3.11
C GLY A 83 8.33 3.83 -3.92
N GLU A 84 8.86 2.74 -3.36
CA GLU A 84 8.95 1.44 -4.04
C GLU A 84 7.57 0.75 -4.04
N PRO A 85 7.17 0.12 -5.16
CA PRO A 85 5.92 -0.64 -5.21
C PRO A 85 6.05 -1.91 -4.36
N LEU A 86 5.17 -2.04 -3.37
CA LEU A 86 5.06 -3.21 -2.49
C LEU A 86 4.14 -4.27 -3.08
N GLN A 87 2.99 -3.85 -3.62
CA GLN A 87 1.99 -4.77 -4.15
C GLN A 87 1.14 -4.13 -5.24
N ARG A 88 0.67 -4.95 -6.18
CA ARG A 88 -0.35 -4.60 -7.16
C ARG A 88 -1.55 -5.52 -6.96
N LEU A 89 -2.74 -4.93 -6.94
CA LEU A 89 -4.00 -5.63 -6.76
C LEU A 89 -4.92 -5.27 -7.91
N GLY A 90 -5.35 -6.29 -8.65
CA GLY A 90 -6.20 -6.12 -9.83
C GLY A 90 -7.35 -7.10 -9.87
N ARG A 91 -7.79 -7.41 -11.10
CA ARG A 91 -8.85 -8.37 -11.34
C ARG A 91 -8.52 -9.77 -10.81
N ASP A 92 -7.27 -10.18 -10.96
CA ASP A 92 -6.82 -11.53 -10.58
C ASP A 92 -6.79 -11.73 -9.06
N ASP A 93 -6.72 -10.63 -8.30
CA ASP A 93 -6.81 -10.60 -6.83
C ASP A 93 -8.27 -10.43 -6.33
N GLY A 94 -9.25 -10.45 -7.24
CA GLY A 94 -10.67 -10.31 -6.90
C GLY A 94 -11.15 -8.88 -6.69
N LEU A 95 -10.30 -7.87 -6.92
CA LEU A 95 -10.66 -6.46 -6.74
C LEU A 95 -11.53 -5.90 -7.90
N GLY A 96 -11.50 -6.57 -9.05
CA GLY A 96 -12.09 -6.06 -10.29
C GLY A 96 -11.30 -4.89 -10.86
N SER A 97 -11.90 -4.11 -11.77
CA SER A 97 -11.26 -2.89 -12.28
C SER A 97 -11.29 -1.78 -11.25
N VAL A 98 -10.14 -1.15 -10.99
CA VAL A 98 -9.99 -0.01 -10.10
C VAL A 98 -10.02 1.29 -10.91
N ASP A 99 -10.96 2.18 -10.57
CA ASP A 99 -11.02 3.52 -11.17
C ASP A 99 -10.63 4.62 -10.19
N THR A 100 -11.09 4.53 -8.93
CA THR A 100 -10.75 5.48 -7.87
C THR A 100 -10.83 4.82 -6.50
N ILE A 101 -10.24 5.46 -5.50
CA ILE A 101 -10.16 4.97 -4.13
C ILE A 101 -10.44 6.09 -3.11
N ALA A 102 -10.91 5.72 -1.94
CA ALA A 102 -11.06 6.63 -0.80
C ALA A 102 -10.81 5.89 0.53
N ALA A 103 -10.19 6.56 1.48
CA ALA A 103 -10.02 6.04 2.84
C ALA A 103 -11.31 6.17 3.66
N LEU A 104 -11.60 5.15 4.46
CA LEU A 104 -12.71 5.11 5.42
C LEU A 104 -12.24 4.40 6.69
N GLY A 105 -11.58 5.13 7.58
CA GLY A 105 -10.98 4.55 8.79
C GLY A 105 -9.96 3.47 8.43
N ASP A 106 -10.15 2.26 8.96
CA ASP A 106 -9.30 1.09 8.68
C ASP A 106 -9.65 0.37 7.37
N HIS A 107 -10.41 1.04 6.51
CA HIS A 107 -10.85 0.50 5.24
C HIS A 107 -10.49 1.41 4.07
N LEU A 108 -10.29 0.78 2.91
CA LEU A 108 -10.18 1.46 1.63
C LEU A 108 -11.41 1.11 0.78
N LEU A 109 -12.20 2.12 0.43
CA LEU A 109 -13.27 1.97 -0.53
C LEU A 109 -12.69 2.07 -1.94
N VAL A 110 -12.76 0.98 -2.69
CA VAL A 110 -12.36 0.88 -4.09
C VAL A 110 -13.60 1.00 -4.95
N GLN A 111 -13.61 1.96 -5.86
CA GLN A 111 -14.74 2.20 -6.74
C GLN A 111 -14.40 1.84 -8.18
N ASN A 112 -15.39 1.25 -8.84
CA ASN A 112 -15.38 0.90 -10.25
C ASN A 112 -16.58 1.60 -10.89
N THR A 113 -16.35 2.34 -11.99
CA THR A 113 -17.40 3.06 -12.72
C THR A 113 -18.47 2.16 -13.32
N LYS A 114 -18.18 0.88 -13.53
CA LYS A 114 -19.09 -0.12 -14.11
C LYS A 114 -19.47 -1.23 -13.13
N GLY A 115 -18.93 -1.21 -11.91
CA GLY A 115 -19.02 -2.30 -10.95
C GLY A 115 -19.63 -1.86 -9.62
N ARG A 116 -19.82 -2.83 -8.72
CA ARG A 116 -20.10 -2.52 -7.32
C ARG A 116 -18.82 -2.02 -6.66
N PRO A 117 -18.90 -1.05 -5.72
CA PRO A 117 -17.76 -0.72 -4.88
C PRO A 117 -17.30 -1.96 -4.11
N THR A 118 -16.02 -2.00 -3.77
CA THR A 118 -15.39 -3.04 -2.95
C THR A 118 -14.74 -2.37 -1.76
N LEU A 119 -14.88 -2.95 -0.57
CA LEU A 119 -14.22 -2.45 0.63
C LEU A 119 -13.04 -3.35 0.94
N LEU A 120 -11.85 -2.77 1.10
CA LEU A 120 -10.65 -3.49 1.54
C LEU A 120 -10.37 -3.18 3.01
N SER A 121 -10.02 -4.19 3.80
CA SER A 121 -9.49 -3.99 5.15
C SER A 121 -7.99 -3.71 5.13
N LEU A 122 -7.55 -2.61 5.71
CA LEU A 122 -6.13 -2.30 5.91
C LEU A 122 -5.65 -2.86 7.27
N PRO A 123 -4.38 -3.28 7.42
CA PRO A 123 -3.36 -3.42 6.36
C PRO A 123 -3.53 -4.67 5.48
N SER A 124 -4.45 -5.59 5.83
CA SER A 124 -4.51 -6.91 5.16
C SER A 124 -4.83 -6.89 3.65
N LEU A 125 -5.34 -5.75 3.15
CA LEU A 125 -5.86 -5.52 1.80
C LEU A 125 -6.87 -6.58 1.35
N ARG A 126 -7.58 -7.19 2.30
CA ARG A 126 -8.59 -8.22 2.01
C ARG A 126 -9.93 -7.58 1.68
N ALA A 127 -10.52 -8.02 0.57
CA ALA A 127 -11.86 -7.63 0.19
C ALA A 127 -12.88 -8.12 1.22
N GLN A 128 -13.72 -7.20 1.69
CA GLN A 128 -14.89 -7.47 2.49
C GLN A 128 -16.14 -7.35 1.62
N ALA A 129 -17.08 -8.27 1.83
CA ALA A 129 -18.40 -8.12 1.25
C ALA A 129 -19.06 -6.88 1.85
N LEU A 130 -19.37 -5.88 1.01
CA LEU A 130 -20.28 -4.82 1.45
C LEU A 130 -21.65 -5.46 1.70
N ALA A 131 -22.10 -5.42 2.96
CA ALA A 131 -23.44 -5.87 3.32
C ALA A 131 -24.44 -5.10 2.45
N SER A 132 -25.17 -5.85 1.62
CA SER A 132 -26.27 -5.29 0.84
C SER A 132 -27.40 -5.00 1.83
N ARG A 133 -27.75 -3.72 1.99
CA ARG A 133 -28.90 -3.32 2.82
C ARG A 133 -30.17 -3.31 2.00
#